data_AF-A0A953SLP4-F1
#
_entry.id   AF-A0A953SLP4-F1
#
_cell.length_a   1.000
_cell.length_b   1.000
_cell.length_c   1.000
_cell.angle_alpha   90.00
_cell.angle_beta   90.00
_cell.angle_gamma   90.00
#
_symmetry.space_group_name_H-M   'P 1'
#
loop_
_entity.id
_entity.type
_entity.pdbx_description
1 polymer ?
#
loop_
_entity_poly.entity_id
_entity_poly.type
_entity_poly.pdbx_seq_one_letter_code
_entity_poly.pdbx_strand_id
1 'polypeptide(L)'
;MSVLIVVDNPQRWPLEIPGVGVVSGREYLTDPRHSEDRTAKVFNLCRSYRYQTVGYYVSLLAEARGHKPLPNVSTIQDLKSQTVVRTLSEEVDDVIQR
;
A
#
# COMPACT_ATOMS: atom_id res chain seq x y z
N MET A 1 -15.83 8.32 -2.37
CA MET A 1 -14.66 7.55 -1.95
C MET A 1 -13.61 7.70 -3.03
N SER A 2 -12.50 8.36 -2.73
CA SER A 2 -11.42 8.57 -3.68
C SER A 2 -10.56 7.30 -3.83
N VAL A 3 -9.97 7.11 -5.01
CA VAL A 3 -9.02 6.03 -5.28
C VAL A 3 -7.67 6.66 -5.60
N LEU A 4 -6.65 6.26 -4.86
CA LEU A 4 -5.29 6.76 -4.99
C LEU A 4 -4.34 5.61 -5.31
N ILE A 5 -3.49 5.80 -6.30
CA ILE A 5 -2.32 4.97 -6.56
C ILE A 5 -1.09 5.76 -6.13
N VAL A 6 -0.37 5.22 -5.16
CA VAL A 6 0.83 5.83 -4.61
C VAL A 6 2.04 5.11 -5.19
N VAL A 7 2.88 5.85 -5.91
CA VAL A 7 4.08 5.32 -6.59
C VAL A 7 5.32 6.14 -6.23
N ASP A 8 6.51 5.63 -6.53
CA ASP A 8 7.74 6.39 -6.31
C ASP A 8 7.88 7.59 -7.28
N ASN A 9 7.46 7.41 -8.54
CA ASN A 9 7.50 8.46 -9.56
C ASN A 9 6.23 8.41 -10.44
N PRO A 10 5.28 9.34 -10.23
CA PRO A 10 4.05 9.43 -11.03
C PRO A 10 4.29 9.61 -12.53
N GLN A 11 5.38 10.26 -12.95
CA GLN A 11 5.70 10.49 -14.38
C GLN A 11 6.02 9.19 -15.14
N ARG A 12 6.36 8.11 -14.42
CA ARG A 12 6.62 6.79 -15.03
C ARG A 12 5.38 5.89 -15.04
N TRP A 13 4.25 6.38 -14.54
CA TRP A 13 3.00 5.61 -14.55
C TRP A 13 2.42 5.58 -15.97
N PRO A 14 2.20 4.39 -16.56
CA PRO A 14 1.90 4.30 -18.00
C PRO A 14 0.41 4.36 -18.34
N LEU A 15 -0.48 4.42 -17.34
CA LEU A 15 -1.92 4.28 -17.55
C LEU A 15 -2.68 5.55 -17.16
N GLU A 16 -3.56 6.01 -18.03
CA GLU A 16 -4.60 6.96 -17.66
C GLU A 16 -5.83 6.17 -17.19
N ILE A 17 -6.20 6.34 -15.93
CA ILE A 17 -7.34 5.65 -15.33
C ILE A 17 -8.33 6.70 -14.83
N PRO A 18 -9.53 6.81 -15.45
CA PRO A 18 -10.53 7.78 -15.04
C PRO A 18 -10.91 7.63 -13.56
N GLY A 19 -10.94 8.75 -12.84
CA GLY A 19 -11.35 8.78 -11.42
C GLY A 19 -10.29 8.25 -10.43
N VAL A 20 -9.07 7.99 -10.87
CA VAL A 20 -7.95 7.55 -10.01
C VAL A 20 -6.87 8.62 -9.95
N GLY A 21 -6.51 9.03 -8.74
CA GLY A 21 -5.36 9.91 -8.52
C GLY A 21 -4.06 9.12 -8.46
N VAL A 22 -3.06 9.49 -9.27
CA VAL A 22 -1.71 8.91 -9.18
C VAL A 22 -0.79 9.94 -8.55
N VAL A 23 -0.25 9.63 -7.37
CA VAL A 23 0.55 10.57 -6.56
C VAL A 23 1.86 9.94 -6.12
N SER A 24 2.84 10.78 -5.79
CA SER A 24 4.09 10.26 -5.22
C SER A 24 3.92 9.87 -3.76
N GLY A 25 4.72 8.91 -3.28
CA GLY A 25 4.74 8.55 -1.85
C GLY A 25 5.04 9.74 -0.94
N ARG A 26 5.95 10.63 -1.36
CA ARG A 26 6.30 11.84 -0.59
C ARG A 26 5.12 12.80 -0.50
N GLU A 27 4.47 13.08 -1.62
CA GLU A 27 3.29 13.94 -1.68
C GLU A 27 2.16 13.41 -0.80
N TYR A 28 1.84 12.12 -0.88
CA TYR A 28 0.81 11.51 -0.04
C TYR A 28 1.09 11.69 1.46
N LEU A 29 2.36 11.62 1.87
CA LEU A 29 2.78 11.79 3.27
C LEU A 29 2.71 13.24 3.74
N THR A 30 3.07 14.20 2.88
CA THR A 30 3.29 15.60 3.30
C THR A 30 2.17 16.56 2.94
N ASP A 31 1.38 16.26 1.90
CA ASP A 31 0.35 17.17 1.42
C ASP A 31 -0.94 17.06 2.27
N PRO A 32 -1.37 18.14 2.94
CA PRO A 32 -2.58 18.15 3.78
C PRO A 32 -3.85 17.78 3.04
N ARG A 33 -3.94 17.99 1.71
CA ARG A 33 -5.14 17.70 0.92
C ARG A 33 -5.58 16.23 1.04
N HIS A 34 -4.62 15.32 1.24
CA HIS A 34 -4.89 13.90 1.42
C HIS A 34 -5.36 13.54 2.84
N SER A 35 -5.47 14.52 3.74
CA SER A 35 -6.05 14.36 5.08
C SER A 35 -7.50 14.83 5.15
N GLU A 36 -7.95 15.64 4.18
CA GLU A 36 -9.31 16.21 4.14
C GLU A 36 -10.36 15.16 3.72
N ASP A 37 -9.95 14.21 2.88
CA ASP A 37 -10.78 13.10 2.45
C ASP A 37 -10.95 12.07 3.59
N ARG A 38 -12.14 12.00 4.20
CA ARG A 38 -12.40 11.03 5.29
C ARG A 38 -12.36 9.56 4.85
N THR A 39 -12.46 9.28 3.54
CA THR A 39 -12.47 7.90 3.01
C THR A 39 -11.79 7.82 1.63
N ALA A 40 -10.61 7.19 1.61
CA ALA A 40 -9.88 6.88 0.38
C ALA A 40 -9.46 5.40 0.33
N LYS A 41 -9.41 4.82 -0.87
CA LYS A 41 -8.75 3.54 -1.12
C LYS A 41 -7.36 3.82 -1.67
N VAL A 42 -6.32 3.29 -1.02
CA VAL A 42 -4.93 3.62 -1.32
C VAL A 42 -4.21 2.37 -1.81
N PHE A 43 -3.91 2.31 -3.10
CA PHE A 43 -3.04 1.30 -3.67
C PHE A 43 -1.60 1.77 -3.52
N ASN A 44 -0.93 1.25 -2.50
CA ASN A 44 0.46 1.53 -2.29
C ASN A 44 1.27 0.62 -3.22
N LEU A 45 1.94 1.20 -4.21
CA LEU A 45 2.78 0.52 -5.19
C LEU A 45 4.23 1.03 -5.11
N CYS A 46 4.64 1.53 -3.95
CA CYS A 46 6.04 1.87 -3.69
C CYS A 46 6.92 0.62 -3.84
N ARG A 47 8.14 0.80 -4.34
CA ARG A 47 9.12 -0.29 -4.58
C ARG A 47 9.51 -1.07 -3.33
N SER A 48 9.35 -0.49 -2.14
CA SER A 48 9.78 -1.10 -0.88
C SER A 48 8.80 -0.80 0.24
N TYR A 49 8.53 -1.84 1.04
CA TYR A 49 7.73 -1.79 2.26
C TYR A 49 8.57 -2.06 3.52
N ARG A 50 9.91 -2.00 3.42
CA ARG A 50 10.79 -2.20 4.59
C ARG A 50 10.49 -1.20 5.70
N TYR A 51 10.81 -1.55 6.93
CA TYR A 51 10.55 -0.65 8.07
C TYR A 51 11.24 0.70 7.82
N GLN A 52 10.58 1.79 8.22
CA GLN A 52 11.02 3.18 7.99
C GLN A 52 11.19 3.61 6.51
N THR A 53 10.68 2.84 5.55
CA THR A 53 10.63 3.30 4.15
C THR A 53 9.38 4.13 3.87
N VAL A 54 9.40 4.89 2.76
CA VAL A 54 8.24 5.66 2.28
C VAL A 54 7.02 4.75 2.14
N GLY A 55 7.16 3.59 1.49
CA GLY A 55 6.04 2.66 1.32
C GLY A 55 5.46 2.19 2.65
N TYR A 56 6.30 1.91 3.65
CA TYR A 56 5.80 1.55 4.99
C TYR A 56 5.00 2.70 5.63
N TYR A 57 5.52 3.92 5.58
CA TYR A 57 4.83 5.08 6.14
C TYR A 57 3.55 5.45 5.40
N VAL A 58 3.47 5.21 4.08
CA VAL A 58 2.24 5.43 3.30
C VAL A 58 1.12 4.56 3.85
N SER A 59 1.33 3.26 4.03
CA SER A 59 0.30 2.38 4.58
C SER A 59 -0.03 2.68 6.03
N LEU A 60 0.97 2.99 6.87
CA LEU A 60 0.75 3.36 8.28
C LEU A 60 -0.09 4.64 8.41
N LEU A 61 0.28 5.70 7.68
CA LEU A 61 -0.44 6.97 7.72
C LEU A 61 -1.83 6.85 7.09
N ALA A 62 -1.98 6.05 6.04
CA ALA A 62 -3.28 5.77 5.44
C ALA A 62 -4.25 5.16 6.47
N GLU A 63 -3.83 4.16 7.23
CA GLU A 63 -4.67 3.59 8.30
C GLU A 63 -5.01 4.63 9.37
N ALA A 64 -4.03 5.42 9.81
CA ALA A 64 -4.25 6.46 10.82
C ALA A 64 -5.26 7.53 10.36
N ARG A 65 -5.34 7.80 9.05
CA ARG A 65 -6.33 8.69 8.43
C ARG A 65 -7.71 8.05 8.23
N GLY A 66 -7.88 6.76 8.51
CA GLY A 66 -9.10 6.01 8.20
C GLY A 66 -9.24 5.64 6.71
N HIS A 67 -8.16 5.75 5.94
CA HIS A 67 -8.11 5.26 4.57
C HIS A 67 -7.97 3.73 4.56
N LYS A 68 -8.21 3.13 3.40
CA LYS A 68 -8.10 1.68 3.16
C LYS A 68 -6.89 1.38 2.28
N PRO A 69 -5.67 1.28 2.85
CA PRO A 69 -4.48 0.93 2.09
C PRO A 69 -4.46 -0.55 1.70
N LEU A 70 -3.85 -0.82 0.55
CA LEU A 70 -3.53 -2.14 0.04
C LEU A 70 -2.06 -2.11 -0.44
N PRO A 71 -1.15 -2.88 0.18
CA PRO A 71 -1.34 -3.63 1.43
C PRO A 71 -1.48 -2.69 2.65
N ASN A 72 -2.19 -3.18 3.67
CA ASN A 72 -2.31 -2.49 4.96
C ASN A 72 -1.04 -2.73 5.82
N VAL A 73 -0.87 -1.99 6.93
CA VAL A 73 0.40 -2.01 7.68
C VAL A 73 0.64 -3.36 8.37
N SER A 74 -0.42 -4.00 8.88
CA SER A 74 -0.34 -5.34 9.46
C SER A 74 0.06 -6.37 8.41
N THR A 75 -0.52 -6.33 7.22
CA THR A 75 -0.13 -7.18 6.08
C THR A 75 1.35 -6.99 5.74
N ILE A 76 1.86 -5.75 5.75
CA ILE A 76 3.29 -5.48 5.50
C ILE A 76 4.18 -6.10 6.59
N GLN A 77 3.73 -6.09 7.85
CA GLN A 77 4.47 -6.71 8.96
C GLN A 77 4.43 -8.23 8.87
N ASP A 78 3.26 -8.81 8.57
CA ASP A 78 3.04 -10.24 8.41
C ASP A 78 3.91 -10.81 7.29
N LEU A 79 3.98 -10.13 6.14
CA LEU A 79 4.84 -10.52 5.01
C LEU A 79 6.35 -10.53 5.32
N LYS A 80 6.79 -9.87 6.41
CA LYS A 80 8.18 -9.91 6.86
C LYS A 80 8.44 -11.00 7.90
N SER A 81 7.41 -11.54 8.52
CA SER A 81 7.56 -12.60 9.50
C SER A 81 7.88 -13.91 8.79
N GLN A 82 9.11 -14.41 8.94
CA GLN A 82 9.55 -15.68 8.35
C GLN A 82 8.64 -16.84 8.77
N THR A 83 8.14 -16.82 10.00
CA THR A 83 7.20 -17.83 10.52
C THR A 83 5.87 -17.77 9.77
N VAL A 84 5.31 -16.57 9.58
CA VAL A 84 4.03 -16.39 8.88
C VAL A 84 4.16 -16.79 7.41
N VAL A 85 5.25 -16.36 6.75
CA VAL A 85 5.54 -16.74 5.36
C VAL A 85 5.66 -18.26 5.21
N ARG A 86 6.36 -18.93 6.12
CA ARG A 86 6.51 -20.39 6.09
C ARG A 86 5.18 -21.12 6.25
N THR A 87 4.35 -20.71 7.20
CA THR A 87 3.01 -21.32 7.40
C THR A 87 2.12 -21.14 6.18
N LEU A 88 2.11 -19.94 5.58
CA LEU A 88 1.35 -19.69 4.35
C LEU A 88 1.89 -20.50 3.17
N SER A 89 3.21 -20.68 3.06
CA SER A 89 3.82 -21.55 2.04
C SER A 89 3.36 -23.00 2.18
N GLU A 90 3.32 -23.54 3.40
CA GLU A 90 2.88 -24.91 3.66
C GLU A 90 1.40 -25.12 3.25
N GLU A 91 0.52 -24.16 3.58
CA GLU A 91 -0.89 -24.20 3.14
C GLU A 91 -1.05 -24.10 1.62
N VAL A 92 -0.23 -23.29 0.95
CA VAL A 92 -0.27 -23.14 -0.52
C VAL A 92 0.23 -24.41 -1.21
N ASP A 93 1.28 -25.05 -0.70
CA ASP A 93 1.80 -26.32 -1.23
C ASP A 93 0.75 -27.43 -1.15
N ASP A 94 -0.01 -27.51 -0.05
CA ASP A 94 -1.10 -28.47 0.11
C ASP A 94 -2.23 -28.28 -0.92
N VAL A 95 -2.50 -27.03 -1.31
CA VAL A 95 -3.48 -26.71 -2.37
C VAL A 95 -2.94 -27.04 -3.76
N ILE A 96 -1.65 -26.83 -4.01
CA ILE A 96 -1.00 -27.16 -5.29
C ILE A 96 -0.94 -28.67 -5.52
N GLN A 97 -0.83 -29.46 -4.45
CA GLN A 97 -0.76 -30.92 -4.52
C GLN A 97 -2.14 -31.62 -4.66
N ARG A 98 -3.24 -30.87 -4.73
CA ARG A 98 -4.58 -31.37 -5.06
C ARG A 98 -4.92 -31.19 -6.53
#